data_AF-A0A226E379-F1
#
_entry.id   AF-A0A226E379-F1
#
_cell.length_a   1.000
_cell.length_b   1.000
_cell.length_c   1.000
_cell.angle_alpha   90.00
_cell.angle_beta   90.00
_cell.angle_gamma   90.00
#
_symmetry.space_group_name_H-M   'P 1'
#
loop_
_entity.id
_entity.type
_entity.pdbx_description
1 polymer ?
#
loop_
_entity_poly.entity_id
_entity_poly.type
_entity_poly.pdbx_seq_one_letter_code
_entity_poly.pdbx_strand_id
1 'polypeptide(L)'
;MEKGGGQLVDAPSFVDLCSLHQHAMRYYRLWIYACNLVLALSTLIFTVIAFSIIVDPRISLLSGVELYQPTFLYAYIALILQLGVLQAIGCVGALRLNQKLLNTYWTILLVLMIGDIFVGLIWAFRLDKIKLNLRPDLKQRLKSQYGTDPKFTQVWDWVQTNELCCGVDGPTDFLLPNV
;
A
#
# COMPACT_ATOMS: atom_id res chain seq x y z
N MET A 1 -24.98 -45.28 -51.08
CA MET A 1 -23.69 -45.48 -50.40
C MET A 1 -23.41 -44.20 -49.64
N GLU A 2 -23.77 -44.16 -48.35
CA GLU A 2 -22.84 -44.34 -47.20
C GLU A 2 -22.13 -43.00 -46.89
N LYS A 3 -22.16 -42.37 -45.70
CA LYS A 3 -22.77 -42.57 -44.38
C LYS A 3 -22.78 -41.18 -43.73
N GLY A 4 -23.89 -40.74 -43.14
CA GLY A 4 -23.93 -39.57 -42.26
C GLY A 4 -23.37 -39.95 -40.89
N GLY A 5 -22.13 -39.58 -40.59
CA GLY A 5 -21.51 -39.74 -39.28
C GLY A 5 -22.05 -38.69 -38.31
N GLY A 6 -23.18 -39.00 -37.66
CA GLY A 6 -23.66 -38.26 -36.51
C GLY A 6 -22.72 -38.51 -35.33
N GLN A 7 -21.93 -37.50 -34.98
CA GLN A 7 -21.08 -37.50 -33.80
C GLN A 7 -21.99 -37.35 -32.57
N LEU A 8 -22.40 -38.48 -31.99
CA LEU A 8 -22.98 -38.51 -30.64
C LEU A 8 -21.87 -38.11 -29.67
N VAL A 9 -22.00 -36.92 -29.10
CA VAL A 9 -21.19 -36.48 -27.96
C VAL A 9 -21.72 -37.27 -26.76
N ASP A 10 -21.05 -38.36 -26.40
CA ASP A 10 -21.39 -39.17 -25.23
C ASP A 10 -21.37 -38.29 -23.96
N ALA A 11 -22.46 -38.33 -23.19
CA ALA A 11 -22.53 -37.63 -21.91
C ALA A 11 -21.47 -38.21 -20.94
N PRO A 12 -20.72 -37.36 -20.20
CA PRO A 12 -19.68 -37.84 -19.30
C PRO A 12 -20.26 -38.75 -18.22
N SER A 13 -19.54 -39.82 -17.89
CA SER A 13 -19.96 -40.74 -16.84
C SER A 13 -19.97 -40.04 -15.47
N PHE A 14 -20.81 -40.51 -14.53
CA PHE A 14 -20.89 -39.94 -13.18
C PHE A 14 -19.54 -39.91 -12.44
N VAL A 15 -18.65 -40.87 -12.74
CA VAL A 15 -17.30 -40.95 -12.17
C VAL A 15 -16.41 -39.82 -12.72
N ASP A 16 -16.52 -39.51 -14.01
CA ASP A 16 -15.78 -38.40 -14.65
C ASP A 16 -16.25 -37.04 -14.15
N LEU A 17 -17.56 -36.90 -13.88
CA LEU A 17 -18.12 -35.68 -13.30
C LEU A 17 -17.65 -35.48 -11.85
N CYS A 18 -17.56 -36.56 -11.07
CA CYS A 18 -17.07 -36.54 -9.68
C CYS A 18 -15.57 -36.23 -9.60
N SER A 19 -14.75 -36.81 -10.48
CA SER A 19 -13.31 -36.51 -10.54
C SER A 19 -13.06 -35.07 -10.98
N LEU A 20 -13.75 -34.58 -12.01
CA LEU A 20 -13.68 -33.19 -12.47
C LEU A 20 -14.06 -32.21 -11.35
N HIS A 21 -15.12 -32.50 -10.59
CA HIS A 21 -15.54 -31.70 -9.44
C HIS A 21 -14.46 -31.66 -8.35
N GLN A 22 -13.87 -32.81 -8.00
CA GLN A 22 -12.78 -32.85 -7.01
C GLN A 22 -11.54 -32.08 -7.46
N HIS A 23 -11.18 -32.16 -8.74
CA HIS A 23 -10.08 -31.39 -9.31
C HIS A 23 -10.38 -29.89 -9.27
N ALA A 24 -11.57 -29.47 -9.72
CA ALA A 24 -11.99 -28.07 -9.69
C ALA A 24 -11.93 -27.47 -8.27
N MET A 25 -12.38 -28.22 -7.26
CA MET A 25 -12.34 -27.78 -5.86
C MET A 25 -10.91 -27.66 -5.30
N ARG A 26 -9.97 -28.50 -5.78
CA ARG A 26 -8.54 -28.40 -5.41
C ARG A 26 -7.88 -27.20 -6.06
N TYR A 27 -8.11 -26.97 -7.35
CA TYR A 27 -7.61 -25.78 -8.06
C TYR A 27 -8.12 -24.49 -7.42
N TYR A 28 -9.41 -24.47 -7.03
CA TYR A 28 -10.01 -23.32 -6.37
C TYR A 28 -9.32 -22.95 -5.04
N ARG A 29 -9.07 -23.95 -4.19
CA ARG A 29 -8.36 -23.73 -2.91
C ARG A 29 -6.92 -23.25 -3.14
N LEU A 30 -6.20 -23.89 -4.07
CA LEU A 30 -4.83 -23.51 -4.40
C LEU A 30 -4.75 -22.09 -4.94
N TRP A 31 -5.74 -21.68 -5.75
CA TRP A 31 -5.83 -20.32 -6.26
C TRP A 31 -6.04 -19.29 -5.15
N ILE A 32 -6.97 -19.53 -4.20
CA ILE A 32 -7.15 -18.64 -3.04
C ILE A 32 -5.86 -18.54 -2.21
N TYR A 33 -5.18 -19.65 -1.93
CA TYR A 33 -3.93 -19.61 -1.18
C TYR A 33 -2.83 -18.84 -1.92
N ALA A 34 -2.72 -19.00 -3.23
CA ALA A 34 -1.78 -18.24 -4.05
C ALA A 34 -2.11 -16.74 -4.01
N CYS A 35 -3.38 -16.36 -4.20
CA CYS A 35 -3.81 -14.96 -4.10
C CYS A 35 -3.55 -14.38 -2.71
N ASN A 36 -3.86 -15.10 -1.64
CA ASN A 36 -3.57 -14.67 -0.27
C ASN A 36 -2.07 -14.52 -0.03
N LEU A 37 -1.24 -15.43 -0.54
CA LEU A 37 0.20 -15.31 -0.41
C LEU A 37 0.71 -14.04 -1.11
N VAL A 38 0.25 -13.77 -2.34
CA VAL A 38 0.61 -12.56 -3.08
C VAL A 38 0.16 -11.32 -2.32
N LEU A 39 -1.09 -11.24 -1.87
CA LEU A 39 -1.61 -10.10 -1.11
C LEU A 39 -0.85 -9.88 0.20
N ALA A 40 -0.53 -10.94 0.94
CA ALA A 40 0.25 -10.86 2.17
C ALA A 40 1.67 -10.33 1.91
N LEU A 41 2.34 -10.84 0.87
CA LEU A 41 3.68 -10.38 0.51
C LEU A 41 3.67 -8.92 0.03
N SER A 42 2.70 -8.54 -0.80
CA SER A 42 2.57 -7.16 -1.28
C SER A 42 2.34 -6.17 -0.14
N THR A 43 1.43 -6.49 0.77
CA THR A 43 1.14 -5.63 1.94
C THR A 43 2.33 -5.58 2.89
N LEU A 44 3.03 -6.70 3.12
CA LEU A 44 4.25 -6.73 3.93
C LEU A 44 5.33 -5.81 3.35
N ILE A 45 5.63 -5.93 2.06
CA ILE A 45 6.61 -5.06 1.38
C ILE A 45 6.20 -3.59 1.50
N PHE A 46 4.94 -3.28 1.26
CA PHE A 46 4.43 -1.92 1.39
C PHE A 46 4.60 -1.37 2.81
N THR A 47 4.27 -2.16 3.85
CA THR A 47 4.46 -1.73 5.24
C THR A 47 5.91 -1.49 5.61
N VAL A 48 6.83 -2.32 5.12
CA VAL A 48 8.27 -2.14 5.36
C VAL A 48 8.74 -0.82 4.74
N ILE A 49 8.37 -0.55 3.49
CA ILE A 49 8.72 0.70 2.79
C ILE A 49 8.13 1.90 3.53
N ALA A 50 6.84 1.85 3.89
CA ALA A 50 6.17 2.92 4.61
C ALA A 50 6.83 3.20 5.96
N PHE A 51 7.19 2.15 6.71
CA PHE A 51 7.89 2.27 7.98
C PHE A 51 9.28 2.91 7.79
N SER A 52 10.06 2.47 6.79
CA SER A 52 11.36 3.07 6.48
C SER A 52 11.26 4.56 6.17
N ILE A 53 10.24 4.99 5.43
CA ILE A 53 10.00 6.40 5.11
C ILE A 53 9.63 7.21 6.36
N ILE A 54 8.80 6.67 7.25
CA ILE A 54 8.36 7.35 8.48
C ILE A 54 9.53 7.53 9.47
N VAL A 55 10.46 6.58 9.50
CA VAL A 55 11.64 6.63 10.38
C VAL A 55 12.72 7.57 9.85
N ASP A 56 12.73 7.90 8.55
CA ASP A 56 13.73 8.80 7.98
C ASP A 56 13.59 10.22 8.58
N PRO A 57 14.66 10.81 9.18
CA PRO A 57 14.60 12.14 9.77
C PRO A 57 14.18 13.24 8.79
N ARG A 58 14.40 13.05 7.48
CA ARG A 58 13.99 13.97 6.41
C ARG A 58 12.49 14.23 6.42
N ILE A 59 11.67 13.29 6.90
CA ILE A 59 10.21 13.49 6.99
C ILE A 59 9.85 14.69 7.86
N SER A 60 10.66 15.04 8.86
CA SER A 60 10.44 16.20 9.74
C SER A 60 10.61 17.56 9.02
N LEU A 61 11.30 17.56 7.87
CA LEU A 61 11.47 18.74 7.03
C LEU A 61 10.21 19.04 6.20
N LEU A 62 9.35 18.04 5.98
CA LEU A 62 8.09 18.17 5.25
C LEU A 62 6.98 18.67 6.19
N SER A 63 6.62 19.94 6.09
CA SER A 63 5.54 20.56 6.89
C SER A 63 4.12 20.07 6.55
N GLY A 64 3.95 19.37 5.42
CA GLY A 64 2.63 18.96 4.89
C GLY A 64 2.12 17.59 5.35
N VAL A 65 2.87 16.86 6.19
CA VAL A 65 2.57 15.48 6.59
C VAL A 65 2.20 15.44 8.08
N GLU A 66 0.90 15.53 8.36
CA GLU A 66 0.38 15.37 9.72
C GLU A 66 -0.12 13.93 9.93
N LEU A 67 0.51 13.20 10.86
CA LEU A 67 0.20 11.80 11.16
C LEU A 67 -1.23 11.57 11.72
N TYR A 68 -1.92 12.63 12.16
CA TYR A 68 -3.28 12.55 12.71
C TYR A 68 -4.39 12.70 11.65
N GLN A 69 -4.04 12.82 10.36
CA GLN A 69 -5.06 12.93 9.31
C GLN A 69 -5.92 11.65 9.22
N PRO A 70 -7.23 11.75 8.92
CA PRO A 70 -8.13 10.60 8.84
C PRO A 70 -7.66 9.54 7.82
N THR A 71 -6.90 9.98 6.82
CA THR A 71 -6.28 9.12 5.81
C THR A 71 -5.27 8.14 6.42
N PHE A 72 -4.48 8.57 7.43
CA PHE A 72 -3.55 7.68 8.13
C PHE A 72 -4.29 6.71 9.06
N LEU A 73 -5.34 7.16 9.73
CA LEU A 73 -6.18 6.28 10.56
C LEU A 73 -6.79 5.15 9.72
N TYR A 74 -7.35 5.47 8.56
CA TYR A 74 -7.82 4.47 7.60
C TYR A 74 -6.68 3.52 7.21
N ALA A 75 -5.51 4.06 6.84
CA ALA A 75 -4.37 3.25 6.41
C ALA A 75 -3.93 2.24 7.49
N TYR A 76 -3.86 2.64 8.77
CA TYR A 76 -3.52 1.73 9.86
C TYR A 76 -4.55 0.59 10.01
N ILE A 77 -5.84 0.92 9.94
CA ILE A 77 -6.91 -0.07 10.04
C ILE A 77 -6.87 -1.03 8.84
N ALA A 78 -6.73 -0.49 7.62
CA ALA A 78 -6.65 -1.28 6.40
C ALA A 78 -5.47 -2.25 6.45
N LEU A 79 -4.29 -1.80 6.89
CA LEU A 79 -3.11 -2.64 7.03
C LEU A 79 -3.29 -3.80 8.00
N ILE A 80 -3.91 -3.56 9.17
CA ILE A 80 -4.20 -4.63 10.15
C ILE A 80 -5.18 -5.65 9.56
N LEU A 81 -6.20 -5.18 8.86
CA LEU A 81 -7.17 -6.05 8.20
C LEU A 81 -6.54 -6.88 7.08
N GLN A 82 -5.66 -6.28 6.28
CA GLN A 82 -5.04 -6.92 5.12
C GLN A 82 -3.93 -7.91 5.50
N LEU A 83 -3.11 -7.60 6.51
CA LEU A 83 -2.03 -8.49 6.95
C LEU A 83 -2.54 -9.66 7.81
N GLY A 84 -3.59 -9.44 8.60
CA GLY A 84 -4.08 -10.43 9.56
C GLY A 84 -5.43 -11.03 9.17
N VAL A 85 -6.48 -10.21 9.29
CA VAL A 85 -7.88 -10.69 9.27
C VAL A 85 -8.25 -11.30 7.93
N LEU A 86 -7.92 -10.64 6.83
CA LEU A 86 -8.18 -11.15 5.49
C LEU A 86 -7.47 -12.47 5.23
N GLN A 87 -6.25 -12.64 5.73
CA GLN A 87 -5.48 -13.85 5.48
C GLN A 87 -6.05 -15.02 6.30
N ALA A 88 -6.47 -14.75 7.53
CA ALA A 88 -7.18 -15.73 8.35
C ALA A 88 -8.52 -16.13 7.72
N ILE A 89 -9.34 -15.16 7.30
CA ILE A 89 -10.64 -15.43 6.65
C ILE A 89 -10.44 -16.18 5.34
N GLY A 90 -9.45 -15.81 4.53
CA GLY A 90 -9.13 -16.47 3.27
C GLY A 90 -8.71 -17.93 3.48
N CYS A 91 -7.86 -18.20 4.47
CA CYS A 91 -7.46 -19.57 4.81
C CYS A 91 -8.62 -20.41 5.35
N VAL A 92 -9.41 -19.87 6.30
CA VAL A 92 -10.57 -20.60 6.87
C VAL A 92 -11.68 -20.78 5.83
N GLY A 93 -11.91 -19.78 4.97
CA GLY A 93 -12.85 -19.83 3.86
C GLY A 93 -12.52 -20.94 2.86
N ALA A 94 -11.25 -21.02 2.45
CA ALA A 94 -10.77 -22.09 1.58
C ALA A 94 -10.87 -23.48 2.23
N LEU A 95 -10.64 -23.59 3.55
CA LEU A 95 -10.75 -24.85 4.28
C LEU A 95 -12.20 -25.34 4.40
N ARG A 96 -13.11 -24.44 4.79
CA ARG A 96 -14.51 -24.76 5.13
C ARG A 96 -15.44 -24.85 3.92
N LEU A 97 -15.02 -24.42 2.73
CA LEU A 97 -15.87 -24.38 1.52
C LEU A 97 -17.23 -23.69 1.76
N ASN A 98 -17.30 -22.79 2.74
CA ASN A 98 -18.54 -22.14 3.13
C ASN A 98 -18.76 -20.92 2.24
N GLN A 99 -19.78 -20.99 1.38
CA GLN A 99 -20.13 -19.93 0.44
C GLN A 99 -20.38 -18.58 1.12
N LYS A 100 -20.97 -18.55 2.32
CA LYS A 100 -21.17 -17.29 3.06
C LYS A 100 -19.85 -16.66 3.48
N LEU A 101 -18.93 -17.46 4.02
CA LEU A 101 -17.62 -16.96 4.48
C LEU A 101 -16.78 -16.46 3.30
N LEU A 102 -16.84 -17.17 2.18
CA LEU A 102 -16.15 -16.78 0.95
C LEU A 102 -16.74 -15.51 0.31
N ASN A 103 -18.06 -15.35 0.34
CA ASN A 103 -18.71 -14.12 -0.11
C ASN A 103 -18.32 -12.91 0.77
N THR A 104 -18.26 -13.11 2.08
CA THR A 104 -17.78 -12.09 3.01
C THR A 104 -16.33 -11.72 2.74
N TYR A 105 -15.45 -12.71 2.52
CA TYR A 105 -14.04 -12.48 2.15
C TYR A 105 -13.91 -11.57 0.92
N TRP A 106 -14.59 -11.93 -0.18
CA TRP A 106 -14.55 -11.14 -1.42
C TRP A 106 -15.13 -9.73 -1.22
N THR A 107 -16.22 -9.60 -0.45
CA THR A 107 -16.85 -8.30 -0.18
C THR A 107 -15.91 -7.38 0.61
N ILE A 108 -15.26 -7.88 1.66
CA ILE A 108 -14.29 -7.10 2.45
C ILE A 108 -13.10 -6.68 1.58
N LEU A 109 -12.58 -7.59 0.74
CA LEU A 109 -11.52 -7.26 -0.20
C LEU A 109 -11.89 -6.11 -1.15
N LEU A 110 -13.09 -6.14 -1.72
CA LEU A 110 -13.54 -5.08 -2.62
C LEU A 110 -13.65 -3.73 -1.91
N VAL A 111 -14.21 -3.70 -0.70
CA VAL A 111 -14.35 -2.46 0.08
C VAL A 111 -12.98 -1.87 0.41
N LEU A 112 -12.03 -2.71 0.85
CA LEU A 112 -10.68 -2.26 1.15
C LEU A 112 -9.96 -1.77 -0.10
N MET A 113 -10.07 -2.48 -1.22
CA MET A 113 -9.45 -2.06 -2.48
C MET A 113 -9.96 -0.69 -2.94
N ILE A 114 -11.25 -0.44 -2.82
CA ILE A 114 -11.84 0.87 -3.16
C ILE A 114 -11.29 1.95 -2.23
N GLY A 115 -11.25 1.71 -0.92
CA GLY A 115 -10.70 2.67 0.04
C GLY A 115 -9.23 2.95 -0.19
N ASP A 116 -8.42 1.94 -0.52
CA ASP A 116 -6.99 2.10 -0.80
C ASP A 116 -6.74 2.91 -2.06
N ILE A 117 -7.58 2.72 -3.10
CA ILE A 117 -7.54 3.55 -4.31
C ILE A 117 -7.85 5.00 -3.95
N PHE A 118 -8.89 5.28 -3.16
CA PHE A 118 -9.21 6.65 -2.76
C PHE A 118 -8.08 7.30 -1.96
N VAL A 119 -7.51 6.58 -0.99
CA VAL A 119 -6.37 7.07 -0.21
C VAL A 119 -5.17 7.33 -1.12
N GLY A 120 -4.84 6.40 -2.02
CA GLY A 120 -3.76 6.55 -2.99
C GLY A 120 -3.95 7.79 -3.88
N LEU A 121 -5.17 8.03 -4.37
CA LEU A 121 -5.49 9.20 -5.18
C LEU A 121 -5.34 10.51 -4.40
N ILE A 122 -5.86 10.57 -3.17
CA ILE A 122 -5.72 11.76 -2.31
C ILE A 122 -4.23 12.09 -2.09
N TRP A 123 -3.42 11.07 -1.80
CA TRP A 123 -1.99 11.25 -1.57
C TRP A 123 -1.22 11.58 -2.85
N ALA A 124 -1.62 11.08 -4.01
CA ALA A 124 -1.02 11.45 -5.28
C ALA A 124 -1.14 12.97 -5.52
N PHE A 125 -2.34 13.54 -5.37
CA PHE A 125 -2.54 14.98 -5.51
C PHE A 125 -1.85 15.81 -4.41
N ARG A 126 -1.82 15.30 -3.17
CA ARG A 126 -1.13 15.96 -2.05
C ARG A 126 0.38 16.00 -2.29
N LEU A 127 0.96 14.93 -2.81
CA LEU A 127 2.39 14.80 -3.05
C LEU A 127 2.86 15.85 -4.06
N ASP A 128 2.09 16.13 -5.10
CA ASP A 128 2.43 17.16 -6.08
C ASP A 128 2.46 18.55 -5.45
N LYS A 129 1.48 18.87 -4.60
CA LYS A 129 1.46 20.12 -3.84
C LYS A 129 2.63 20.24 -2.87
N ILE A 130 2.96 19.15 -2.16
CA ILE A 130 4.11 19.10 -1.25
C ILE A 130 5.40 19.37 -2.03
N LYS A 131 5.60 18.70 -3.17
CA LYS A 131 6.81 18.90 -4.01
C LYS A 131 6.95 20.34 -4.50
N LEU A 132 5.85 20.97 -4.92
CA LEU A 132 5.85 22.36 -5.38
C LEU A 132 6.19 23.35 -4.26
N ASN A 133 5.65 23.12 -3.06
CA ASN A 133 5.84 24.00 -1.92
C ASN A 133 7.08 23.67 -1.07
N LEU A 134 7.77 22.56 -1.36
CA LEU A 134 8.91 22.10 -0.57
C LEU A 134 10.03 23.14 -0.51
N ARG A 135 10.50 23.61 -1.67
CA ARG A 135 11.60 24.58 -1.73
C ARG A 135 11.30 25.89 -0.99
N PRO A 136 10.16 26.58 -1.25
CA PRO A 136 9.86 27.84 -0.56
C PRO A 136 9.65 27.62 0.95
N ASP A 137 9.00 26.53 1.36
CA ASP A 137 8.80 26.22 2.77
C ASP A 137 10.13 25.96 3.50
N LEU A 138 11.02 25.17 2.91
CA LEU A 138 12.34 24.93 3.49
C LEU A 138 13.16 26.22 3.63
N LYS A 139 13.10 27.13 2.65
CA LYS A 139 13.77 28.44 2.76
C LYS A 139 13.23 29.28 3.91
N GLN A 140 11.90 29.27 4.08
CA GLN A 140 11.26 30.00 5.18
C GLN A 140 11.61 29.39 6.54
N ARG A 141 11.57 28.05 6.66
CA ARG A 141 11.94 27.34 7.88
C ARG A 141 13.43 27.49 8.20
N LEU A 142 14.30 27.46 7.20
CA LEU A 142 15.73 27.72 7.38
C LEU A 142 15.97 29.10 8.02
N LYS A 143 15.26 30.14 7.58
CA LYS A 143 15.42 31.49 8.15
C LYS A 143 14.85 31.67 9.55
N SER A 144 13.77 30.95 9.88
CA SER A 144 13.02 31.17 11.12
C SER A 144 13.30 30.15 12.21
N GLN A 145 13.73 28.93 11.86
CA GLN A 145 13.85 27.81 12.78
C GLN A 145 15.30 27.34 12.95
N TYR A 146 16.20 27.61 12.00
CA TYR A 146 17.60 27.25 12.14
C TYR A 146 18.25 28.03 13.28
N GLY A 147 18.90 27.33 14.22
CA GLY A 147 19.47 27.89 15.46
C GLY A 147 18.45 28.16 16.57
N THR A 148 17.14 28.15 16.28
CA THR A 148 16.08 28.37 17.28
C THR A 148 15.39 27.07 17.68
N ASP A 149 15.03 26.24 16.71
CA ASP A 149 14.50 24.89 16.94
C ASP A 149 15.67 23.88 16.87
N PRO A 150 16.06 23.26 18.00
CA PRO A 150 17.16 22.31 18.02
C PRO A 150 16.87 21.07 17.18
N LYS A 151 15.60 20.65 17.07
CA LYS A 151 15.22 19.48 16.27
C LYS A 151 15.37 19.76 14.78
N PHE A 152 14.90 20.91 14.31
CA PHE A 152 15.07 21.31 12.92
C PHE A 152 16.55 21.48 12.58
N THR A 153 17.31 22.17 13.43
CA THR A 153 18.75 22.42 13.24
C THR A 153 19.53 21.11 13.13
N GLN A 154 19.31 20.17 14.05
CA GLN A 154 19.98 18.87 14.04
C GLN A 154 19.71 18.07 12.75
N VAL A 155 18.45 18.03 12.31
CA VAL A 155 18.09 17.30 11.07
C VAL A 155 18.68 18.01 9.85
N TRP A 156 18.66 19.34 9.82
CA TRP A 156 19.20 20.12 8.71
C TRP A 156 20.72 19.95 8.58
N ASP A 157 21.46 20.04 9.68
CA ASP A 157 22.91 19.82 9.72
C ASP A 157 23.30 18.41 9.28
N TRP A 158 22.51 17.41 9.72
CA TRP A 158 22.68 16.03 9.31
C TRP A 158 22.51 15.87 7.80
N VAL A 159 21.47 16.46 7.21
CA VAL A 159 21.25 16.42 5.75
C VAL A 159 22.41 17.07 5.01
N GLN A 160 22.85 18.26 5.43
CA GLN A 160 23.95 18.97 4.78
C GLN A 160 25.26 18.20 4.83
N THR A 161 25.56 17.56 5.97
CA THR A 161 26.77 16.75 6.14
C THR A 161 26.73 15.47 5.31
N ASN A 162 25.58 14.77 5.29
CA ASN A 162 25.45 13.50 4.57
C ASN A 162 25.37 13.67 3.04
N GLU A 163 24.72 14.74 2.56
CA GLU A 163 24.56 15.01 1.13
C GLU A 163 25.64 15.96 0.57
N LEU A 164 26.57 16.41 1.43
CA LEU A 164 27.64 17.36 1.09
C LEU A 164 27.11 18.63 0.39
N CYS A 165 25.98 19.14 0.88
CA CYS A 165 25.29 20.29 0.30
C CYS A 165 25.14 21.44 1.32
N CYS A 166 24.81 22.64 0.83
CA CYS A 166 24.66 23.83 1.68
C CYS A 166 23.51 24.71 1.20
N GLY A 167 22.61 25.06 2.12
CA GLY A 167 21.36 25.77 1.86
C GLY A 167 20.32 24.93 1.09
N VAL A 168 19.24 25.58 0.65
CA VAL A 168 18.20 24.95 -0.19
C VAL A 168 18.63 25.03 -1.66
N ASP A 169 19.00 26.21 -2.12
CA ASP A 169 19.57 26.47 -3.44
C ASP A 169 21.07 26.86 -3.35
N GLY A 170 21.55 27.30 -2.17
CA GLY A 170 22.96 27.56 -1.94
C GLY A 170 23.27 28.22 -0.59
N PRO A 171 24.56 28.46 -0.29
CA PRO A 171 25.00 29.08 0.97
C PRO A 171 24.39 30.46 1.24
N THR A 172 23.98 31.18 0.19
CA THR A 172 23.33 32.48 0.29
C THR A 172 21.97 32.43 0.99
N ASP A 173 21.34 31.25 1.10
CA ASP A 173 20.05 31.11 1.79
C ASP A 173 20.15 31.40 3.31
N PHE A 174 21.35 31.30 3.89
CA PHE A 174 21.64 31.67 5.29
C PHE A 174 21.86 33.17 5.49
N LEU A 175 22.07 33.93 4.41
CA LEU A 175 22.20 35.38 4.49
C LEU A 175 20.81 35.94 4.81
N LEU A 176 20.66 36.50 6.01
CA LEU A 176 19.47 37.26 6.37
C LEU A 176 19.31 38.40 5.35
N PRO A 177 18.09 38.67 4.83
CA PRO A 177 17.86 39.93 4.14
C PRO A 177 18.19 41.01 5.16
N ASN A 178 19.14 41.88 4.82
CA ASN A 178 19.65 42.97 5.64
C ASN A 178 18.54 43.54 6.53
N VAL A 179 18.73 43.46 7.85
CA VAL A 179 18.08 44.38 8.80
C VAL A 179 18.63 45.77 8.53
#